data_AF-A0A6V7WEP1-F1
#
_entry.id   AF-A0A6V7WEP1-F1
#
_cell.length_a   1.000
_cell.length_b   1.000
_cell.length_c   1.000
_cell.angle_alpha   90.00
_cell.angle_beta   90.00
_cell.angle_gamma   90.00
#
_symmetry.space_group_name_H-M   'P 1'
#
loop_
_entity.id
_entity.type
_entity.pdbx_description
1 polymer ?
#
loop_
_entity_poly.entity_id
_entity_poly.type
_entity_poly.pdbx_seq_one_letter_code
_entity_poly.pdbx_strand_id
1 'polypeptide(L)'
;MFIKENLIKQRVKLMTKVNQISRNDYVSAYKRAQQNYKKLREERKNEIERQKIEQEKKREKAKFEKEWRKKKNHVLQLRTRKGQPNLNAQIGMILEKLEKDKETN
;
A
#
# COMPACT_ATOMS: atom_id res chain seq x y z
N MET A 1 1.35 43.99 -57.67
CA MET A 1 1.20 43.98 -56.20
C MET A 1 0.40 42.78 -55.67
N PHE A 2 -0.67 42.35 -56.33
CA PHE A 2 -1.59 41.29 -55.85
C PHE A 2 -0.96 39.92 -55.51
N ILE A 3 0.06 39.46 -56.25
CA ILE A 3 0.66 38.13 -56.03
C ILE A 3 1.40 38.07 -54.67
N LYS A 4 2.08 39.16 -54.29
CA LYS A 4 2.81 39.24 -53.00
C LYS A 4 1.85 39.26 -51.81
N GLU A 5 0.72 39.96 -51.92
CA GLU A 5 -0.30 40.00 -50.86
C GLU A 5 -0.99 38.66 -50.63
N ASN A 6 -1.25 37.90 -51.70
CA ASN A 6 -1.88 36.59 -51.59
C ASN A 6 -0.94 35.58 -50.91
N LEU A 7 0.35 35.62 -51.25
CA LEU A 7 1.39 34.84 -50.59
C LEU A 7 1.52 35.18 -49.10
N ILE A 8 1.46 36.47 -48.74
CA ILE A 8 1.49 36.92 -47.34
C ILE A 8 0.26 36.40 -46.59
N LYS A 9 -0.95 36.51 -47.16
CA LYS A 9 -2.19 35.98 -46.55
C LYS A 9 -2.14 34.47 -46.33
N GLN A 10 -1.61 33.71 -47.30
CA GLN A 10 -1.42 32.25 -47.16
C GLN A 10 -0.44 31.91 -46.04
N ARG A 11 0.69 32.63 -45.95
CA ARG A 11 1.70 32.43 -44.91
C ARG A 11 1.15 32.73 -43.51
N VAL A 12 0.41 33.82 -43.35
CA VAL A 12 -0.25 34.17 -42.08
C VAL A 12 -1.26 33.09 -41.68
N LYS A 13 -2.07 32.59 -42.63
CA LYS A 13 -3.04 31.51 -42.40
C LYS A 13 -2.38 30.18 -42.00
N LEU A 14 -1.19 29.88 -42.54
CA LEU A 14 -0.41 28.71 -42.14
C LEU A 14 0.18 28.89 -40.74
N MET A 15 0.72 30.06 -40.41
CA MET A 15 1.28 30.35 -39.09
C MET A 15 0.22 30.30 -37.98
N THR A 16 -1.00 30.79 -38.22
CA THR A 16 -2.10 30.68 -37.26
C THR A 16 -2.53 29.23 -37.03
N LYS A 17 -2.59 28.41 -38.09
CA LYS A 17 -2.86 26.97 -37.97
C LYS A 17 -1.80 26.24 -37.15
N VAL A 18 -0.51 26.49 -37.39
CA VAL A 18 0.59 25.87 -36.63
C VAL A 18 0.52 26.24 -35.14
N ASN A 19 0.26 27.52 -34.83
CA ASN A 19 0.06 27.96 -33.44
C ASN A 19 -1.15 27.30 -32.77
N GLN A 20 -2.23 27.09 -33.51
CA GLN A 20 -3.43 26.43 -32.99
C GLN A 20 -3.21 24.93 -32.73
N ILE A 21 -2.45 24.25 -33.60
CA ILE A 21 -2.03 22.84 -33.40
C ILE A 21 -1.17 22.73 -32.13
N SER A 22 -0.14 23.57 -32.00
CA SER A 22 0.75 23.58 -30.83
C SER A 22 -0.01 23.80 -29.51
N ARG A 23 -0.99 24.72 -29.49
CA ARG A 23 -1.85 24.92 -28.30
C ARG A 23 -2.70 23.70 -27.98
N ASN A 24 -3.28 23.05 -29.00
CA ASN A 24 -4.10 21.86 -28.80
C ASN A 24 -3.26 20.69 -28.27
N ASP A 25 -2.03 20.52 -28.76
CA ASP A 25 -1.08 19.52 -28.27
C ASP A 25 -0.70 19.77 -26.81
N TYR A 26 -0.44 21.04 -26.44
CA TYR A 26 -0.16 21.42 -25.06
C TYR A 26 -1.35 21.13 -24.13
N VAL A 27 -2.57 21.51 -24.53
CA VAL A 27 -3.79 21.22 -23.74
C VAL A 27 -4.01 19.71 -23.61
N SER A 28 -3.73 18.93 -24.65
CA SER A 28 -3.81 17.47 -24.62
C SER A 28 -2.76 16.85 -23.68
N ALA A 29 -1.53 17.33 -23.71
CA ALA A 29 -0.46 16.89 -22.82
C ALA A 29 -0.76 17.25 -21.36
N TYR A 30 -1.24 18.47 -21.11
CA TYR A 30 -1.63 18.93 -19.77
C TYR A 30 -2.77 18.09 -19.19
N LYS A 31 -3.82 17.83 -19.98
CA LYS A 31 -4.93 16.97 -19.54
C LYS A 31 -4.46 15.55 -19.20
N ARG A 32 -3.57 14.98 -20.03
CA ARG A 32 -2.95 13.67 -19.76
C ARG A 32 -2.13 13.67 -18.48
N ALA A 33 -1.29 14.68 -18.26
CA ALA A 33 -0.50 14.84 -17.04
C ALA A 33 -1.39 14.98 -15.79
N GLN A 34 -2.47 15.77 -15.88
CA GLN A 34 -3.43 15.93 -14.80
C GLN A 34 -4.15 14.63 -14.45
N GLN A 35 -4.57 13.86 -15.46
CA GLN A 35 -5.18 12.54 -15.27
C GLN A 35 -4.19 11.56 -14.62
N ASN A 36 -2.94 11.52 -15.10
CA ASN A 36 -1.91 10.65 -14.53
C ASN A 36 -1.59 11.02 -13.08
N TYR A 37 -1.49 12.31 -12.76
CA TYR A 37 -1.29 12.77 -11.39
C TYR A 37 -2.43 12.35 -10.46
N LYS A 38 -3.69 12.45 -10.91
CA LYS A 38 -4.85 11.97 -10.14
C LYS A 38 -4.76 10.47 -9.87
N LYS A 39 -4.47 9.67 -10.89
CA LYS A 39 -4.27 8.21 -10.76
C LYS A 39 -3.16 7.86 -9.77
N LEU A 40 -1.98 8.46 -9.94
CA LEU A 40 -0.83 8.25 -9.04
C LEU A 40 -1.16 8.62 -7.60
N ARG A 41 -1.92 9.69 -7.38
CA ARG A 41 -2.33 10.11 -6.04
C ARG A 41 -3.28 9.11 -5.39
N GLU A 42 -4.22 8.54 -6.15
CA GLU A 42 -5.14 7.50 -5.68
C GLU A 42 -4.40 6.20 -5.40
N GLU A 43 -3.53 5.76 -6.31
CA GLU A 43 -2.66 4.58 -6.12
C GLU A 43 -1.82 4.71 -4.85
N ARG A 44 -1.21 5.88 -4.62
CA ARG A 44 -0.41 6.14 -3.42
C ARG A 44 -1.23 6.07 -2.14
N LYS A 45 -2.48 6.57 -2.15
CA LYS A 45 -3.38 6.48 -0.99
C LYS A 45 -3.71 5.03 -0.68
N ASN A 46 -4.08 4.26 -1.70
CA ASN A 46 -4.41 2.85 -1.56
C ASN A 46 -3.20 2.03 -1.07
N GLU A 47 -2.00 2.34 -1.56
CA GLU A 47 -0.77 1.67 -1.13
C GLU A 47 -0.45 1.98 0.34
N ILE A 48 -0.57 3.25 0.77
CA ILE A 48 -0.38 3.62 2.18
C ILE A 48 -1.37 2.88 3.07
N GLU A 49 -2.63 2.75 2.66
CA GLU A 49 -3.65 2.04 3.42
C GLU A 49 -3.35 0.55 3.51
N ARG A 50 -2.96 -0.10 2.41
CA ARG A 50 -2.51 -1.50 2.40
C ARG A 50 -1.32 -1.71 3.32
N GLN A 51 -0.32 -0.84 3.26
CA GLN A 51 0.86 -0.91 4.14
C GLN A 51 0.49 -0.74 5.61
N LYS A 52 -0.45 0.15 5.94
CA LYS A 52 -0.94 0.30 7.32
C LYS A 52 -1.60 -0.98 7.82
N ILE A 53 -2.50 -1.57 7.02
CA ILE A 53 -3.17 -2.82 7.38
C ILE A 53 -2.15 -3.94 7.56
N GLU A 54 -1.17 -4.05 6.66
CA GLU A 54 -0.13 -5.08 6.77
C GLU A 54 0.76 -4.88 8.01
N GLN A 55 1.14 -3.63 8.30
CA GLN A 55 1.91 -3.29 9.50
C GLN A 55 1.12 -3.57 10.78
N GLU A 56 -0.18 -3.29 10.79
CA GLU A 56 -1.05 -3.58 11.92
C GLU A 56 -1.15 -5.10 12.16
N LYS A 57 -1.41 -5.88 11.11
CA LYS A 57 -1.40 -7.35 11.18
C LYS A 57 -0.06 -7.89 11.69
N LYS A 58 1.07 -7.35 11.20
CA LYS A 58 2.41 -7.72 11.67
C LYS A 58 2.61 -7.38 13.15
N ARG A 59 2.14 -6.21 13.60
CA ARG A 59 2.22 -5.78 15.01
C ARG A 59 1.36 -6.64 15.91
N GLU A 60 0.14 -6.99 15.50
CA GLU A 60 -0.76 -7.86 16.25
C GLU A 60 -0.16 -9.26 16.41
N LYS A 61 0.34 -9.84 15.30
CA LYS A 61 1.02 -11.13 15.33
C LYS A 61 2.24 -11.10 16.27
N ALA A 62 3.06 -10.05 16.18
CA ALA A 62 4.22 -9.90 17.06
C ALA A 62 3.83 -9.73 18.55
N LYS A 63 2.74 -8.99 18.84
CA LYS A 63 2.21 -8.86 20.21
C LYS A 63 1.74 -10.21 20.74
N PHE A 64 0.98 -10.95 19.94
CA PHE A 64 0.52 -12.28 20.30
C PHE A 64 1.69 -13.22 20.58
N GLU A 65 2.68 -13.29 19.68
CA GLU A 65 3.88 -14.12 19.86
C GLU A 65 4.68 -13.74 21.11
N LYS A 66 4.78 -12.44 21.42
CA LYS A 66 5.46 -11.95 22.62
C LYS A 66 4.75 -12.39 23.90
N GLU A 67 3.43 -12.20 23.98
CA GLU A 67 2.65 -12.62 25.15
C GLU A 67 2.63 -14.15 25.28
N TRP A 68 2.55 -14.86 24.15
CA TRP A 68 2.67 -16.30 24.10
C TRP A 68 4.00 -16.80 24.67
N ARG A 69 5.12 -16.18 24.27
CA ARG A 69 6.45 -16.50 24.79
C ARG A 69 6.55 -16.27 26.30
N LYS A 70 6.00 -15.17 26.81
CA LYS A 70 5.97 -14.90 28.26
C LYS A 70 5.18 -15.98 29.01
N LYS A 71 3.97 -16.30 28.53
CA LYS A 71 3.12 -17.34 29.12
C LYS A 71 3.83 -18.70 29.11
N LYS A 72 4.45 -19.06 27.98
CA LYS A 72 5.24 -20.28 27.85
C LYS A 72 6.38 -20.34 28.86
N ASN A 73 7.17 -19.28 28.98
CA ASN A 73 8.27 -19.24 29.93
C ASN A 73 7.76 -19.38 31.37
N HIS A 74 6.65 -18.73 31.72
CA HIS A 74 6.03 -18.87 33.03
C HIS A 74 5.60 -20.31 33.31
N VAL A 75 4.87 -20.94 32.38
CA VAL A 75 4.40 -22.33 32.52
C VAL A 75 5.55 -23.31 32.67
N LEU A 76 6.65 -23.12 31.92
CA LEU A 76 7.83 -23.98 32.02
C LEU A 76 8.58 -23.83 33.35
N GLN A 77 8.43 -22.69 34.04
CA GLN A 77 8.98 -22.48 35.38
C GLN A 77 8.11 -23.09 36.48
N LEU A 78 6.83 -23.39 36.20
CA LEU A 78 5.94 -23.98 37.19
C LEU A 78 6.38 -25.39 37.56
N ARG A 79 6.47 -25.62 38.87
CA ARG A 79 6.81 -26.91 39.45
C ARG A 79 5.72 -27.38 40.41
N THR A 80 5.58 -28.70 40.53
CA THR A 80 4.73 -29.32 41.55
C THR A 80 5.34 -29.15 42.94
N ARG A 81 4.60 -29.48 44.00
CA ARG A 81 5.11 -29.44 45.38
C ARG A 81 6.38 -30.29 45.58
N LYS A 82 6.59 -31.32 44.74
CA LYS A 82 7.78 -32.19 44.73
C LYS A 82 8.91 -31.66 43.82
N GLY A 83 8.79 -30.46 43.27
CA GLY A 83 9.82 -29.81 42.44
C GLY A 83 9.87 -30.29 40.99
N GLN A 84 8.98 -31.19 40.56
CA GLN A 84 8.89 -31.67 39.18
C GLN A 84 8.20 -30.64 38.29
N PRO A 85 8.48 -30.59 36.97
CA PRO A 85 7.74 -29.74 36.05
C PRO A 85 6.23 -30.00 36.09
N ASN A 86 5.42 -28.94 36.05
CA ASN A 86 3.97 -29.07 36.03
C ASN A 86 3.48 -29.45 34.62
N LEU A 87 3.36 -30.75 34.35
CA LEU A 87 2.96 -31.29 33.05
C LEU A 87 1.54 -30.86 32.64
N ASN A 88 0.60 -30.77 33.59
CA ASN A 88 -0.77 -30.35 33.29
C ASN A 88 -0.81 -28.91 32.76
N ALA A 89 0.00 -28.01 33.35
CA ALA A 89 0.12 -26.64 32.87
C ALA A 89 0.74 -26.58 31.46
N GLN A 90 1.75 -27.42 31.19
CA GLN A 90 2.38 -27.51 29.87
C GLN A 90 1.42 -28.05 28.81
N ILE A 91 0.65 -29.08 29.12
CA ILE A 91 -0.37 -29.66 28.23
C ILE A 91 -1.44 -28.60 27.92
N GLY A 92 -1.97 -27.92 28.94
CA GLY A 92 -2.98 -26.86 28.74
C GLY A 92 -2.49 -25.76 27.81
N MET A 93 -1.25 -25.32 27.98
CA MET A 93 -0.63 -24.35 27.05
C MET A 93 -0.49 -24.91 25.63
N ILE A 94 -0.12 -26.18 25.43
CA ILE A 94 -0.03 -26.76 24.09
C ILE A 94 -1.42 -26.80 23.42
N LEU A 95 -2.45 -27.20 24.16
CA LEU A 95 -3.83 -27.25 23.66
C LEU A 95 -4.34 -25.86 23.26
N GLU A 96 -4.13 -24.85 24.10
CA GLU A 96 -4.49 -23.46 23.79
C GLU A 96 -3.80 -22.96 22.52
N LYS A 97 -2.54 -23.38 22.28
CA LYS A 97 -1.84 -23.03 21.04
C LYS A 97 -2.54 -23.65 19.83
N LEU A 98 -2.86 -24.93 19.91
CA LEU A 98 -3.51 -25.67 18.82
C LEU A 98 -4.89 -25.12 18.50
N GLU A 99 -5.65 -24.68 19.51
CA GLU A 99 -6.94 -24.01 19.31
C GLU A 99 -6.76 -22.69 18.57
N LYS A 100 -5.81 -21.85 18.97
CA LYS A 100 -5.53 -20.59 18.26
C LYS A 100 -5.00 -20.79 16.85
N ASP A 101 -4.16 -21.81 16.64
CA ASP A 101 -3.66 -22.17 15.32
C ASP A 101 -4.81 -22.69 14.41
N LYS A 102 -5.88 -23.28 14.97
CA LYS A 102 -7.10 -23.64 14.22
C LYS A 102 -8.00 -22.44 13.91
N GLU A 103 -8.10 -21.47 14.81
CA GLU A 103 -8.92 -20.26 14.60
C GLU A 103 -8.31 -19.29 13.58
N THR A 104 -7.00 -19.36 13.37
CA THR A 104 -6.24 -18.44 12.49
C THR A 104 -5.93 -19.01 11.11
N ASN A 105 -6.17 -20.31 10.86
CA ASN A 105 -6.09 -20.98 9.56
C ASN A 105 -7.47 -21.09 8.91
#